data_AF-A0A3B1BLT4-F1
#
_entry.id   AF-A0A3B1BLT4-F1
#
_cell.length_a   1.000
_cell.length_b   1.000
_cell.length_c   1.000
_cell.angle_alpha   90.00
_cell.angle_beta   90.00
_cell.angle_gamma   90.00
#
_symmetry.space_group_name_H-M   'P 1'
#
loop_
_entity.id
_entity.type
_entity.pdbx_description
1 polymer ?
#
loop_
_entity_poly.entity_id
_entity_poly.type
_entity_poly.pdbx_seq_one_letter_code
_entity_poly.pdbx_strand_id
1 'polypeptide(L)'
;MKLSKLFLPAMVLVVILIIYFSYFAPSAELGLFSKFSSGSEINQRINVEIVKNKKIEKDDTGGILSFYAKDKNNVEVKVSFHEPVSEEILNAEIVELLGHMHDNNFSASRVTVIK
;
A
#
# COMPACT_ATOMS: atom_id res chain seq x y z
N MET A 1 -43.47 5.76 11.85
CA MET A 1 -42.47 6.30 12.80
C MET A 1 -42.39 7.81 12.64
N LYS A 2 -42.35 8.60 13.72
CA LYS A 2 -42.16 10.05 13.61
C LYS A 2 -40.73 10.33 13.12
N LEU A 3 -40.59 11.09 12.02
CA LEU A 3 -39.30 11.41 11.40
C LEU A 3 -38.34 12.12 12.37
N SER A 4 -38.89 12.86 13.34
CA SER A 4 -38.14 13.51 14.42
C SER A 4 -37.36 12.56 15.32
N LYS A 5 -37.77 11.29 15.43
CA LYS A 5 -37.03 10.28 16.21
C LYS A 5 -35.82 9.72 15.47
N LEU A 6 -35.65 10.05 14.19
CA LEU A 6 -34.55 9.55 13.35
C LEU A 6 -33.32 10.48 13.33
N PHE A 7 -33.44 11.69 13.89
CA PHE A 7 -32.35 12.66 13.86
C PHE A 7 -31.12 12.19 14.63
N LEU A 8 -31.31 11.66 15.85
CA LEU A 8 -30.22 11.12 16.67
C LEU A 8 -29.48 9.95 15.99
N PRO A 9 -30.15 8.87 15.51
CA PRO A 9 -29.44 7.78 14.84
C PRO A 9 -28.80 8.23 13.52
N ALA A 10 -29.41 9.16 12.76
CA ALA A 10 -28.79 9.71 11.56
C ALA A 10 -27.49 10.48 11.88
N MET A 11 -27.48 11.27 12.97
CA MET A 11 -26.28 11.99 13.41
C MET A 11 -25.17 11.02 13.81
N VAL A 12 -25.49 9.95 14.55
CA VAL A 12 -24.51 8.91 14.90
C VAL A 12 -23.94 8.25 13.65
N LEU A 13 -24.78 7.90 12.67
CA LEU A 13 -24.34 7.35 11.39
C LEU A 13 -23.37 8.29 10.67
N VAL A 14 -23.67 9.59 10.61
CA VAL A 14 -22.80 10.59 9.97
C VAL A 14 -21.44 10.65 10.66
N VAL A 15 -21.38 10.65 11.99
CA VAL A 15 -20.10 10.65 12.72
C VAL A 15 -19.29 9.40 12.42
N ILE A 16 -19.92 8.22 12.38
CA ILE A 16 -19.25 6.96 12.03
C ILE A 16 -18.68 7.03 10.60
N LEU A 17 -19.46 7.55 9.65
CA LEU A 17 -19.01 7.71 8.26
C LEU A 17 -17.81 8.66 8.18
N ILE A 18 -17.82 9.80 8.88
CA ILE A 18 -16.69 10.74 8.88
C ILE A 18 -15.43 10.07 9.44
N ILE A 19 -15.53 9.36 10.56
CA ILE A 19 -14.37 8.66 11.15
C ILE A 19 -13.85 7.59 10.19
N TYR A 20 -14.74 6.82 9.57
CA TYR A 20 -14.37 5.78 8.61
C TYR A 20 -13.61 6.38 7.42
N PHE A 21 -14.18 7.38 6.75
CA PHE A 21 -13.56 7.97 5.56
C PHE A 21 -12.29 8.78 5.87
N SER A 22 -12.16 9.32 7.08
CA SER A 22 -10.97 10.10 7.45
C SER A 22 -9.78 9.24 7.88
N TYR A 23 -10.02 8.06 8.46
CA TYR A 23 -8.96 7.26 9.09
C TYR A 23 -8.79 5.85 8.53
N PHE A 24 -9.86 5.24 8.00
CA PHE A 24 -9.88 3.83 7.65
C PHE A 24 -10.08 3.57 6.16
N ALA A 25 -10.71 4.49 5.43
CA ALA A 25 -10.91 4.33 3.99
C ALA A 25 -9.54 4.21 3.29
N PRO A 26 -9.31 3.14 2.50
CA PRO A 26 -8.10 2.99 1.72
C PRO A 26 -7.92 4.19 0.81
N SER A 27 -6.79 4.89 0.95
CA SER A 27 -6.41 5.95 0.02
C SER A 27 -5.61 5.32 -1.11
N ALA A 28 -5.85 5.77 -2.34
CA ALA A 28 -4.98 5.49 -3.48
C ALA A 28 -3.86 6.54 -3.62
N GLU A 29 -3.72 7.47 -2.66
CA GLU A 29 -2.67 8.47 -2.69
C GLU A 29 -1.31 7.81 -2.49
N LEU A 30 -0.39 8.05 -3.43
CA LEU A 30 0.98 7.56 -3.37
C LEU A 30 1.73 8.20 -2.20
N GLY A 31 2.53 7.39 -1.51
CA GLY A 31 3.42 7.84 -0.46
C GLY A 31 4.77 8.33 -0.99
N LEU A 32 5.76 8.45 -0.09
CA LEU A 32 7.12 8.89 -0.40
C LEU A 32 8.13 7.95 0.26
N PHE A 33 9.04 7.37 -0.51
CA PHE A 33 10.10 6.53 0.05
C PHE A 33 11.05 7.35 0.95
N SER A 34 11.23 8.64 0.66
CA SER A 34 12.08 9.55 1.45
C SER A 34 11.59 9.77 2.89
N LYS A 35 10.37 9.34 3.24
CA LYS A 35 9.86 9.36 4.63
C LYS A 35 10.37 8.18 5.48
N PHE A 36 10.99 7.19 4.83
CA PHE A 36 11.52 6.01 5.46
C PHE A 36 13.02 6.22 5.70
N SER A 37 13.46 6.12 6.94
CA SER A 37 14.87 6.25 7.30
C SER A 37 15.63 4.95 6.98
N SER A 38 16.71 5.02 6.20
CA SER A 38 17.54 3.90 5.71
C SER A 38 18.33 3.11 6.78
N GLY A 39 17.92 3.14 8.04
CA GLY A 39 18.50 2.34 9.13
C GLY A 39 17.48 1.94 10.20
N SER A 40 16.19 2.09 9.87
CA SER A 40 15.09 1.69 10.73
C SER A 40 14.43 0.45 10.14
N GLU A 41 14.41 -0.62 10.92
CA GLU A 41 13.73 -1.88 10.58
C GLU A 41 12.22 -1.83 10.94
N ILE A 42 11.70 -0.63 11.24
CA ILE A 42 10.29 -0.46 11.61
C ILE A 42 9.44 -0.50 10.34
N ASN A 43 8.58 -1.53 10.27
CA ASN A 43 7.63 -1.67 9.17
C ASN A 43 6.59 -0.55 9.18
N GLN A 44 6.50 0.17 8.06
CA GLN A 44 5.56 1.25 7.81
C GLN A 44 4.81 0.98 6.51
N ARG A 45 3.62 1.59 6.37
CA ARG A 45 2.79 1.45 5.18
C ARG A 45 3.12 2.52 4.15
N ILE A 46 3.17 2.15 2.88
CA ILE A 46 3.32 3.07 1.76
C ILE A 46 2.56 2.56 0.54
N ASN A 47 1.78 3.44 -0.07
CA ASN A 47 1.18 3.19 -1.38
C ASN A 47 2.15 3.59 -2.47
N VAL A 48 2.35 2.71 -3.44
CA VAL A 48 3.30 2.91 -4.54
C VAL A 48 2.69 2.39 -5.85
N GLU A 49 3.15 2.95 -6.97
CA GLU A 49 2.72 2.51 -8.30
C GLU A 49 3.71 1.47 -8.84
N ILE A 50 3.21 0.37 -9.41
CA ILE A 50 4.05 -0.68 -9.99
C ILE A 50 4.65 -0.22 -11.32
N VAL A 51 5.96 -0.36 -11.47
CA VAL A 51 6.71 -0.04 -12.69
C VAL A 51 6.71 -1.26 -13.62
N LYS A 52 5.67 -1.39 -14.44
CA LYS A 52 5.42 -2.58 -15.29
C LYS A 52 6.43 -2.83 -16.41
N ASN A 53 7.24 -1.82 -16.77
CA ASN A 53 8.24 -1.92 -17.84
C ASN A 53 9.62 -2.42 -17.35
N LYS A 54 9.78 -2.68 -16.05
CA LYS A 54 11.03 -3.17 -15.46
C LYS A 54 10.97 -4.67 -15.19
N LYS A 55 12.17 -5.28 -15.08
CA LYS A 55 12.32 -6.71 -14.80
C LYS A 55 11.73 -7.04 -13.43
N ILE A 56 10.94 -8.10 -13.39
CA ILE A 56 10.38 -8.72 -12.19
C ILE A 56 11.18 -9.99 -11.93
N GLU A 57 11.62 -10.18 -10.69
CA GLU A 57 12.29 -11.42 -10.27
C GLU A 57 11.25 -12.36 -9.68
N LYS A 58 11.28 -13.61 -10.14
CA LYS A 58 10.39 -14.68 -9.70
C LYS A 58 11.22 -15.83 -9.15
N ASP A 59 10.62 -16.64 -8.29
CA ASP A 59 11.17 -17.91 -7.85
C ASP A 59 10.92 -19.02 -8.89
N ASP A 60 11.34 -20.24 -8.58
CA ASP A 60 11.16 -21.42 -9.44
C ASP A 60 9.70 -21.84 -9.61
N THR A 61 8.78 -21.34 -8.77
CA THR A 61 7.34 -21.64 -8.80
C THR A 61 6.52 -20.56 -9.52
N GLY A 62 7.15 -19.45 -9.91
CA GLY A 62 6.52 -18.28 -10.53
C GLY A 62 6.13 -17.18 -9.55
N GLY A 63 6.24 -17.41 -8.24
CA GLY A 63 6.00 -16.40 -7.22
C GLY A 63 6.97 -15.23 -7.33
N ILE A 64 6.50 -14.01 -7.08
CA ILE A 64 7.31 -12.80 -7.24
C ILE A 64 8.21 -12.60 -6.03
N LEU A 65 9.51 -12.53 -6.27
CA LEU A 65 10.54 -12.22 -5.27
C LEU A 65 10.84 -10.72 -5.23
N SER A 66 10.79 -10.04 -6.37
CA SER A 66 10.94 -8.57 -6.41
C SER A 66 10.35 -7.92 -7.64
N PHE A 67 9.98 -6.65 -7.52
CA PHE A 67 9.57 -5.79 -8.62
C PHE A 67 10.01 -4.34 -8.37
N TYR A 68 9.82 -3.45 -9.34
CA TYR A 68 10.09 -2.02 -9.16
C TYR A 68 8.79 -1.26 -8.93
N ALA A 69 8.81 -0.34 -7.98
CA ALA A 69 7.70 0.57 -7.73
C ALA A 69 8.19 2.01 -7.71
N LYS A 70 7.32 2.96 -8.02
CA LYS A 70 7.59 4.39 -7.93
C LYS A 70 6.68 5.06 -6.91
N ASP A 71 7.23 6.05 -6.22
CA ASP A 71 6.49 6.87 -5.26
C ASP A 71 5.87 8.12 -5.91
N LYS A 72 5.27 9.00 -5.08
CA LYS A 72 4.64 10.25 -5.51
C LYS A 72 5.59 11.21 -6.24
N ASN A 73 6.90 11.10 -6.04
CA ASN A 73 7.93 11.91 -6.67
C ASN A 73 8.59 11.20 -7.87
N ASN A 74 8.01 10.09 -8.35
CA ASN A 74 8.56 9.22 -9.38
C ASN A 74 9.92 8.61 -9.00
N VAL A 75 10.23 8.52 -7.70
CA VAL A 75 11.43 7.81 -7.25
C VAL A 75 11.17 6.33 -7.37
N GLU A 76 11.92 5.66 -8.24
CA GLU A 76 11.82 4.22 -8.46
C GLU A 76 12.71 3.46 -7.49
N VAL A 77 12.13 2.50 -6.78
CA VAL A 77 12.81 1.65 -5.81
C VAL A 77 12.49 0.19 -6.10
N LYS A 78 13.48 -0.69 -5.95
CA LYS A 78 13.27 -2.12 -6.00
C LYS A 78 12.61 -2.57 -4.70
N VAL A 79 11.45 -3.21 -4.83
CA VAL A 79 10.69 -3.82 -3.74
C VAL A 79 10.98 -5.30 -3.74
N SER A 80 11.49 -5.82 -2.63
CA SER A 80 11.87 -7.23 -2.47
C SER A 80 11.06 -7.87 -1.35
N PHE A 81 10.74 -9.15 -1.50
CA PHE A 81 10.04 -9.95 -0.49
C PHE A 81 10.95 -11.04 0.05
N HIS A 82 10.76 -11.38 1.32
CA HIS A 82 11.41 -12.56 1.91
C HIS A 82 10.77 -13.86 1.43
N GLU A 83 9.44 -13.85 1.29
CA GLU A 83 8.66 -14.96 0.76
C GLU A 83 8.02 -14.55 -0.58
N PRO A 84 7.99 -15.44 -1.59
CA PRO A 84 7.36 -15.15 -2.87
C PRO A 84 5.89 -14.76 -2.71
N VAL A 85 5.45 -13.74 -3.44
CA VAL A 85 4.06 -13.28 -3.45
C VAL A 85 3.35 -13.63 -4.75
N SER A 86 2.02 -13.70 -4.72
CA SER A 86 1.19 -14.06 -5.87
C SER A 86 1.44 -13.13 -7.06
N GLU A 87 1.44 -13.69 -8.28
CA GLU A 87 1.58 -12.91 -9.52
C GLU A 87 0.45 -11.91 -9.76
N GLU A 88 -0.70 -12.10 -9.10
CA GLU A 88 -1.87 -11.24 -9.20
C GLU A 88 -1.56 -9.77 -8.90
N ILE A 89 -0.53 -9.50 -8.09
CA ILE A 89 -0.13 -8.12 -7.76
C ILE A 89 0.30 -7.31 -8.99
N LEU A 90 0.80 -7.95 -10.06
CA LEU A 90 1.27 -7.25 -11.26
C LEU A 90 0.14 -6.67 -12.11
N ASN A 91 -1.09 -7.17 -11.89
CA ASN A 91 -2.26 -6.62 -12.54
C ASN A 91 -2.62 -5.25 -11.96
N ALA A 92 -2.27 -5.00 -10.69
CA ALA A 92 -2.49 -3.72 -10.02
C ALA A 92 -1.69 -2.59 -10.67
N GLU A 93 -2.26 -1.39 -10.62
CA GLU A 93 -1.58 -0.12 -10.84
C GLU A 93 -0.92 0.33 -9.52
N ILE A 94 -1.67 0.26 -8.41
CA ILE A 94 -1.26 0.74 -7.09
C ILE A 94 -1.35 -0.38 -6.07
N VAL A 95 -0.29 -0.52 -5.28
CA VAL A 95 -0.23 -1.45 -4.16
C VAL A 95 0.18 -0.74 -2.88
N GLU A 96 -0.37 -1.21 -1.76
CA GLU A 96 0.10 -0.85 -0.42
C GLU A 96 1.18 -1.86 0.01
N LEU A 97 2.35 -1.35 0.34
CA LEU A 97 3.45 -2.12 0.91
C LEU A 97 3.50 -1.90 2.42
N LEU A 98 3.77 -2.96 3.17
CA LEU A 98 4.16 -2.89 4.58
C LEU A 98 5.59 -3.38 4.71
N GLY A 99 6.49 -2.49 5.11
CA GLY A 99 7.92 -2.81 5.16
C GLY A 99 8.76 -1.62 5.54
N HIS A 100 10.06 -1.71 5.27
CA HIS A 100 11.02 -0.67 5.58
C HIS A 100 12.06 -0.53 4.47
N MET A 101 12.76 0.60 4.47
CA MET A 101 13.90 0.82 3.58
C MET A 101 15.12 0.11 4.14
N HIS A 102 15.78 -0.69 3.29
CA HIS A 102 17.07 -1.29 3.55
C HIS A 102 18.00 -0.89 2.42
N ASP A 103 18.98 -0.03 2.73
CA ASP A 103 19.82 0.66 1.75
C ASP A 103 19.00 1.42 0.68
N ASN A 104 19.08 0.97 -0.58
CA ASN A 104 18.37 1.53 -1.74
C ASN A 104 17.17 0.69 -2.18
N ASN A 105 16.82 -0.34 -1.41
CA ASN A 105 15.69 -1.23 -1.69
C ASN A 105 14.64 -1.11 -0.58
N PHE A 106 13.39 -1.42 -0.93
CA PHE A 106 12.32 -1.55 0.02
C PHE A 106 12.10 -3.04 0.34
N SER A 107 12.32 -3.43 1.59
CA SER A 107 12.05 -4.77 2.08
C SER A 107 10.59 -4.85 2.51
N ALA A 108 9.76 -5.52 1.70
CA ALA A 108 8.34 -5.66 1.94
C ALA A 108 8.02 -6.97 2.66
N SER A 109 7.38 -6.86 3.82
CA SER A 109 6.80 -7.99 4.55
C SER A 109 5.41 -8.38 4.04
N ARG A 110 4.71 -7.44 3.39
CA ARG A 110 3.38 -7.65 2.82
C ARG A 110 3.14 -6.66 1.68
N VAL A 111 2.36 -7.11 0.71
CA VAL A 111 1.80 -6.31 -0.37
C VAL A 111 0.28 -6.53 -0.42
N THR A 112 -0.47 -5.44 -0.60
CA THR A 112 -1.94 -5.46 -0.75
C THR A 112 -2.31 -4.71 -2.01
N VAL A 113 -3.14 -5.31 -2.87
CA VAL A 113 -3.66 -4.64 -4.07
C VAL A 113 -4.67 -3.57 -3.67
N ILE A 114 -4.50 -2.36 -4.19
CA ILE A 114 -5.41 -1.24 -3.95
C ILE A 114 -6.22 -0.92 -5.21
N LYS A 115 -5.56 -0.79 -6.37
CA LYS A 115 -6.18 -0.37 -7.64
C LYS A 115 -5.49 -1.04 -8.81
#